data_AF-A0A8J2WDZ3-F1
#
_entry.id   AF-A0A8J2WDZ3-F1
#
_cell.length_a   1.000
_cell.length_b   1.000
_cell.length_c   1.000
_cell.angle_alpha   90.00
_cell.angle_beta   90.00
_cell.angle_gamma   90.00
#
_symmetry.space_group_name_H-M   'P 1'
#
loop_
_entity.id
_entity.type
_entity.pdbx_description
1 polymer ?
#
loop_
_entity_poly.entity_id
_entity_poly.type
_entity_poly.pdbx_seq_one_letter_code
_entity_poly.pdbx_strand_id
1 'polypeptide(L)'
;MGFQYCCAPGCKRSSRDKSVRFFDIPCIRKNQGKLELEIVKRRREVWIKRLNLEGKKVTKNYKVCDAHFVIGKPYYYTGETHPDWAPSQKLDKVYYNNTSSAMDRESRRVLLNVQRAFAEMDHEPEEQTSHNVSNNEEEHNLSLTEAEEEVFPPLCIEVATPHPTNEADSFELEKLKIELQAVREELQSYKNKTTTLTEELQKLKSELQSSAEKSKKSDFFERCQSSDFWMKTYTSLNTCTLFESLFLALEARASSYQVSSCTGSSFS
;
A
#
# COMPACT_ATOMS: atom_id res chain seq x y z
N MET A 1 40.70 8.48 16.97
CA MET A 1 39.40 7.92 16.51
C MET A 1 38.55 9.06 15.98
N GLY A 2 38.12 9.01 14.72
CA GLY A 2 37.31 10.07 14.12
C GLY A 2 35.84 9.97 14.55
N PHE A 3 35.17 11.11 14.66
CA PHE A 3 33.71 11.16 14.90
C PHE A 3 32.96 10.72 13.64
N GLN A 4 31.88 9.95 13.82
CA GLN A 4 30.97 9.60 12.73
C GLN A 4 29.93 10.70 12.55
N TYR A 5 29.62 11.06 11.31
CA TYR A 5 28.61 12.06 10.96
C TYR A 5 27.52 11.41 10.13
N CYS A 6 26.30 11.93 10.26
CA CYS A 6 25.22 11.51 9.40
C CYS A 6 25.47 12.00 7.96
N CYS A 7 25.31 11.11 6.97
CA CYS A 7 25.46 11.45 5.56
C CYS A 7 24.19 11.98 4.90
N ALA A 8 23.06 12.04 5.62
CA ALA A 8 21.84 12.61 5.08
C ALA A 8 22.00 14.12 4.82
N PRO A 9 21.47 14.64 3.70
CA PRO A 9 21.59 16.07 3.37
C PRO A 9 21.10 16.96 4.50
N GLY A 10 21.91 17.96 4.90
CA GLY A 10 21.54 18.92 5.94
C GLY A 10 21.61 18.39 7.39
N CYS A 11 21.86 17.11 7.62
CA CYS A 11 21.91 16.55 8.97
C CYS A 11 23.25 16.85 9.67
N LYS A 12 23.19 17.48 10.84
CA LYS A 12 24.36 17.85 11.66
C LYS A 12 24.65 16.87 12.81
N ARG A 13 23.84 15.80 12.96
CA ARG A 13 24.00 14.83 14.04
C ARG A 13 25.31 14.05 13.89
N SER A 14 25.98 13.81 15.00
CA SER A 14 27.26 13.11 15.03
C SER A 14 27.33 12.12 16.18
N SER A 15 28.33 11.23 16.16
CA SER A 15 28.58 10.30 17.26
C SER A 15 29.03 10.96 18.57
N ARG A 16 29.12 12.31 18.62
CA ARG A 16 29.28 13.06 19.86
C ARG A 16 27.97 13.07 20.68
N ASP A 17 26.84 12.98 19.99
CA ASP A 17 25.53 12.92 20.61
C ASP A 17 25.28 11.48 21.10
N LYS A 18 25.41 11.25 22.41
CA LYS A 18 25.32 9.89 23.00
C LYS A 18 23.98 9.18 22.72
N SER A 19 22.93 9.94 22.44
CA SER A 19 21.59 9.41 22.16
C SER A 19 21.38 9.02 20.69
N VAL A 20 22.34 9.26 19.80
CA VAL A 20 22.17 9.07 18.36
C VAL A 20 22.71 7.71 17.95
N ARG A 21 21.83 6.91 17.34
CA ARG A 21 22.22 5.65 16.71
C ARG A 21 22.52 5.87 15.24
N PHE A 22 23.56 5.19 14.76
CA PHE A 22 23.97 5.23 13.36
C PHE A 22 23.80 3.88 12.70
N PHE A 23 23.33 3.90 11.46
CA PHE A 23 23.05 2.72 10.64
C PHE A 23 23.86 2.77 9.34
N ASP A 24 24.33 1.59 8.94
CA ASP A 24 25.10 1.41 7.73
C ASP A 24 24.23 1.36 6.48
N ILE A 25 24.74 1.93 5.38
CA ILE A 25 24.15 1.72 4.06
C ILE A 25 24.29 0.22 3.71
N PRO A 26 23.20 -0.48 3.30
CA PRO A 26 23.22 -1.91 3.03
C PRO A 26 24.37 -2.34 2.13
N CYS A 27 25.16 -3.33 2.57
CA CYS A 27 26.34 -3.81 1.85
C CYS A 27 25.99 -5.03 0.99
N ILE A 28 26.37 -5.02 -0.29
CA ILE A 28 26.18 -6.14 -1.21
C ILE A 28 27.30 -7.16 -0.97
N ARG A 29 26.95 -8.35 -0.45
CA ARG A 29 27.90 -9.45 -0.22
C ARG A 29 27.78 -10.48 -1.33
N LYS A 30 28.91 -10.96 -1.86
CA LYS A 30 28.94 -11.92 -2.98
C LYS A 30 28.44 -13.33 -2.61
N ASN A 31 28.42 -13.66 -1.31
CA ASN A 31 28.12 -15.01 -0.81
C ASN A 31 26.67 -15.18 -0.33
N GLN A 32 25.78 -14.23 -0.62
CA GLN A 32 24.35 -14.31 -0.26
C GLN A 32 23.56 -15.07 -1.31
N GLY A 33 22.44 -15.70 -0.89
CA GLY A 33 21.51 -16.34 -1.81
C GLY A 33 20.96 -15.35 -2.85
N LYS A 34 20.68 -15.82 -4.08
CA LYS A 34 20.31 -14.97 -5.22
C LYS A 34 19.18 -13.98 -4.91
N LEU A 35 18.14 -14.44 -4.21
CA LEU A 35 16.99 -13.61 -3.83
C LEU A 35 17.35 -12.52 -2.80
N GLU A 36 18.12 -12.87 -1.77
CA GLU A 36 18.57 -11.93 -0.74
C GLU A 36 19.48 -10.85 -1.35
N LEU A 37 20.35 -11.25 -2.27
CA LEU A 37 21.22 -10.35 -3.00
C LEU A 37 20.44 -9.30 -3.80
N GLU A 38 19.35 -9.71 -4.45
CA GLU A 38 18.51 -8.81 -5.25
C GLU A 38 17.78 -7.79 -4.38
N ILE A 39 17.21 -8.22 -3.25
CA ILE A 39 16.55 -7.33 -2.28
C ILE A 39 17.56 -6.33 -1.72
N VAL A 40 18.76 -6.78 -1.34
CA VAL A 40 19.81 -5.89 -0.81
C VAL A 40 20.28 -4.88 -1.86
N LYS A 41 20.39 -5.28 -3.13
CA LYS A 41 20.71 -4.37 -4.24
C LYS A 41 19.65 -3.28 -4.40
N ARG A 42 18.38 -3.68 -4.55
CA ARG A 42 17.25 -2.74 -4.68
C ARG A 42 17.18 -1.78 -3.50
N ARG A 43 17.33 -2.31 -2.29
CA ARG A 43 17.36 -1.49 -1.07
C ARG A 43 18.50 -0.49 -1.09
N ARG A 44 19.71 -0.92 -1.46
CA ARG A 44 20.89 -0.05 -1.52
C ARG A 44 20.70 1.08 -2.53
N GLU A 45 20.11 0.80 -3.69
CA GLU A 45 19.80 1.81 -4.71
C GLU A 45 18.85 2.89 -4.17
N VAL A 46 17.77 2.49 -3.47
CA VAL A 46 16.84 3.44 -2.85
C VAL A 46 17.55 4.32 -1.81
N TRP A 47 18.42 3.75 -0.97
CA TRP A 47 19.21 4.53 -0.01
C TRP A 47 20.11 5.56 -0.69
N ILE A 48 20.84 5.16 -1.74
CA ILE A 48 21.77 6.04 -2.46
C ILE A 48 21.01 7.21 -3.08
N LYS A 49 19.86 6.94 -3.71
CA LYS A 49 19.00 7.96 -4.32
C LYS A 49 18.47 8.94 -3.28
N ARG A 50 17.87 8.45 -2.19
CA ARG A 50 17.28 9.29 -1.13
C ARG A 50 18.31 10.12 -0.37
N LEU A 51 19.54 9.63 -0.22
CA LEU A 51 20.63 10.35 0.44
C LEU A 51 21.42 11.26 -0.52
N ASN A 52 21.03 11.33 -1.79
CA ASN A 52 21.72 12.10 -2.84
C ASN A 52 23.23 11.74 -2.94
N LEU A 53 23.50 10.43 -2.92
CA LEU A 53 24.85 9.84 -3.01
C LEU A 53 25.13 9.22 -4.38
N GLU A 54 24.30 9.52 -5.39
CA GLU A 54 24.49 9.04 -6.76
C GLU A 54 25.87 9.48 -7.30
N GLY A 55 26.55 8.58 -8.00
CA GLY A 55 27.91 8.78 -8.51
C GLY A 55 29.03 8.79 -7.44
N LYS A 56 28.71 8.73 -6.13
CA LYS A 56 29.73 8.70 -5.07
C LYS A 56 30.10 7.26 -4.70
N LYS A 57 31.38 7.05 -4.41
CA LYS A 57 31.85 5.78 -3.82
C LYS A 57 31.41 5.69 -2.35
N VAL A 58 30.31 4.98 -2.12
CA VAL A 58 29.79 4.72 -0.76
C VAL A 58 30.74 3.80 0.01
N THR A 59 31.44 4.37 0.99
CA THR A 59 32.33 3.66 1.92
C THR A 59 31.64 3.37 3.26
N LYS A 60 32.30 2.60 4.14
CA LYS A 60 31.80 2.28 5.50
C LYS A 60 31.62 3.49 6.43
N ASN A 61 32.11 4.65 6.02
CA ASN A 61 32.00 5.90 6.78
C ASN A 61 30.66 6.60 6.55
N TYR A 62 29.92 6.23 5.51
CA TYR A 62 28.58 6.76 5.25
C TYR A 62 27.59 6.08 6.20
N LYS A 63 27.08 6.85 7.15
CA LYS A 63 26.15 6.39 8.18
C LYS A 63 24.91 7.28 8.21
N VAL A 64 23.75 6.70 8.44
CA VAL A 64 22.49 7.43 8.59
C VAL A 64 22.04 7.35 10.04
N CYS A 65 21.65 8.47 10.65
CA CYS A 65 21.16 8.44 12.02
C CYS A 65 19.70 8.00 12.12
N ASP A 66 19.30 7.56 13.31
CA ASP A 66 17.94 7.20 13.70
C ASP A 66 16.85 8.19 13.27
N ALA A 67 17.11 9.50 13.30
CA ALA A 67 16.12 10.53 12.95
C ALA A 67 15.53 10.44 11.53
N HIS A 68 16.16 9.69 10.63
CA HIS A 68 15.70 9.52 9.25
C HIS A 68 14.75 8.33 9.04
N PHE A 69 14.40 7.65 10.12
CA PHE A 69 13.45 6.54 10.18
C PHE A 69 12.33 6.88 11.17
N VAL A 70 11.10 6.51 10.85
CA VAL A 70 9.89 6.66 11.67
C VAL A 70 10.05 5.94 13.01
N ILE A 71 10.46 4.68 12.99
CA ILE A 71 10.72 3.85 14.19
C ILE A 71 12.14 4.10 14.74
N GLY A 72 12.89 5.01 14.12
CA GLY A 72 14.28 5.29 14.49
C GLY A 72 15.28 4.22 14.05
N LYS A 73 14.86 3.18 13.33
CA LYS A 73 15.75 2.13 12.80
C LYS A 73 15.30 1.64 11.42
N PRO A 74 16.23 1.16 10.58
CA PRO A 74 15.87 0.56 9.30
C PRO A 74 15.11 -0.76 9.48
N TYR A 75 14.14 -1.02 8.60
CA TYR A 75 13.43 -2.29 8.52
C TYR A 75 14.17 -3.26 7.59
N TYR A 76 14.63 -4.42 8.10
CA TYR A 76 15.57 -5.31 7.38
C TYR A 76 14.92 -6.48 6.62
N TYR A 77 13.66 -6.81 6.90
CA TYR A 77 12.96 -7.94 6.26
C TYR A 77 12.43 -7.55 4.86
N THR A 78 11.62 -8.42 4.25
CA THR A 78 10.92 -8.27 2.94
C THR A 78 9.89 -7.12 2.90
N GLY A 79 10.08 -6.07 3.71
CA GLY A 79 9.19 -4.93 3.79
C GLY A 79 9.56 -3.85 2.78
N GLU A 80 9.60 -4.15 1.49
CA GLU A 80 9.81 -3.10 0.47
C GLU A 80 8.79 -1.97 0.56
N THR A 81 7.61 -2.31 1.08
CA THR A 81 6.50 -1.41 1.37
C THR A 81 6.62 -0.69 2.72
N HIS A 82 7.54 -1.09 3.60
CA HIS A 82 7.68 -0.51 4.92
C HIS A 82 8.30 0.90 4.84
N PRO A 83 7.74 1.92 5.52
CA PRO A 83 8.22 3.31 5.44
C PRO A 83 9.70 3.47 5.84
N ASP A 84 10.17 2.62 6.76
CA ASP A 84 11.58 2.56 7.21
C ASP A 84 12.48 1.56 6.47
N TRP A 85 12.04 1.02 5.34
CA TRP A 85 12.91 0.18 4.51
C TRP A 85 14.15 0.94 4.03
N ALA A 86 13.95 2.23 3.74
CA ALA A 86 14.98 3.20 3.45
C ALA A 86 14.70 4.50 4.22
N PRO A 87 15.73 5.31 4.52
CA PRO A 87 15.53 6.58 5.19
C PRO A 87 14.55 7.43 4.37
N SER A 88 13.57 8.01 5.01
CA SER A 88 12.48 8.76 4.36
C SER A 88 12.21 10.09 5.05
N GLN A 89 12.58 10.20 6.33
CA GLN A 89 12.31 11.38 7.14
C GLN A 89 13.46 12.39 7.01
N LYS A 90 13.12 13.68 6.94
CA LYS A 90 14.06 14.81 7.09
C LYS A 90 15.26 14.74 6.13
N LEU A 91 14.99 14.48 4.85
CA LEU A 91 16.01 14.35 3.80
C LEU A 91 16.27 15.65 3.03
N ASP A 92 15.48 16.68 3.28
CA ASP A 92 15.55 17.93 2.51
C ASP A 92 16.82 18.72 2.84
N LYS A 93 17.42 19.30 1.79
CA LYS A 93 18.61 20.17 1.85
C LYS A 93 18.42 21.39 2.77
N VAL A 94 17.19 21.66 3.16
CA VAL A 94 16.75 22.82 3.94
C VAL A 94 16.58 22.40 5.40
N TYR A 95 17.65 21.95 6.03
CA TYR A 95 17.75 22.10 7.48
C TYR A 95 17.99 23.59 7.73
N TYR A 96 16.92 24.41 7.65
CA TYR A 96 16.95 25.76 8.20
C TYR A 96 17.42 25.61 9.64
N ASN A 97 18.36 26.47 10.02
CA ASN A 97 18.90 26.50 11.35
C ASN A 97 17.73 26.63 12.33
N ASN A 98 17.37 25.54 13.02
CA ASN A 98 16.57 25.65 14.23
C ASN A 98 17.47 26.32 15.27
N THR A 99 17.55 27.64 15.20
CA THR A 99 17.71 28.47 16.39
C THR A 99 16.58 28.03 17.31
N SER A 100 16.98 27.29 18.33
CA SER A 100 16.18 26.70 19.39
C SER A 100 15.19 27.74 19.92
N SER A 101 13.96 27.73 19.40
CA SER A 101 12.84 28.39 20.05
C SER A 101 12.56 27.63 21.35
N ALA A 102 12.28 28.37 22.43
CA ALA A 102 11.87 27.80 23.71
C ALA A 102 10.71 26.79 23.54
N MET A 103 9.88 26.96 22.51
CA MET A 103 8.79 26.05 22.16
C MET A 103 9.28 24.65 21.75
N ASP A 104 10.40 24.50 21.02
CA ASP A 104 10.91 23.19 20.59
C ASP A 104 11.53 22.41 21.77
N ARG A 105 12.11 23.12 22.74
CA ARG A 105 12.56 22.52 24.00
C ARG A 105 11.38 22.06 24.84
N GLU A 106 10.33 22.87 24.86
CA GLU A 106 9.12 22.55 25.61
C GLU A 106 8.36 21.38 24.99
N SER A 107 8.16 21.36 23.67
CA SER A 107 7.57 20.21 22.98
C SER A 107 8.38 18.93 23.18
N ARG A 108 9.72 19.03 23.20
CA ARG A 108 10.58 17.87 23.48
C ARG A 108 10.54 17.44 24.95
N ARG A 109 10.45 18.39 25.90
CA ARG A 109 10.18 18.06 27.31
C ARG A 109 8.84 17.38 27.46
N VAL A 110 7.79 17.90 26.84
CA VAL A 110 6.44 17.33 26.88
C VAL A 110 6.47 15.90 26.34
N LEU A 111 7.10 15.65 25.20
CA LEU A 111 7.23 14.28 24.65
C LEU A 111 8.02 13.34 25.56
N LEU A 112 9.13 13.80 26.15
CA LEU A 112 9.93 13.00 27.08
C LEU A 112 9.23 12.78 28.43
N ASN A 113 8.47 13.76 28.90
CA ASN A 113 7.64 13.66 30.10
C ASN A 113 6.48 12.71 29.86
N VAL A 114 5.88 12.73 28.67
CA VAL A 114 4.85 11.76 28.26
C VAL A 114 5.44 10.35 28.20
N GLN A 115 6.62 10.16 27.60
CA GLN A 115 7.31 8.86 27.59
C GLN A 115 7.71 8.39 28.99
N ARG A 116 8.09 9.31 29.88
CA ARG A 116 8.40 9.00 31.28
C ARG A 116 7.13 8.67 32.06
N ALA A 117 6.05 9.42 31.86
CA ALA A 117 4.74 9.15 32.45
C ALA A 117 4.25 7.76 32.02
N PHE A 118 4.41 7.39 30.74
CA PHE A 118 4.11 6.02 30.27
C PHE A 118 4.96 4.94 30.96
N ALA A 119 6.17 5.25 31.40
CA ALA A 119 7.03 4.34 32.16
C ALA A 119 6.75 4.35 33.67
N GLU A 120 6.23 5.46 34.21
CA GLU A 120 5.79 5.61 35.59
C GLU A 120 4.40 4.97 35.81
N MET A 121 3.57 4.88 34.77
CA MET A 121 2.28 4.17 34.76
C MET A 121 2.38 2.64 34.92
N ASP A 122 3.57 2.04 34.81
CA ASP A 122 3.81 0.65 35.25
C ASP A 122 3.90 0.52 36.80
N HIS A 123 3.65 1.62 37.54
CA HIS A 123 3.52 1.66 39.00
C HIS A 123 2.32 2.55 39.42
N GLU A 124 1.15 1.92 39.61
CA GLU A 124 -0.07 2.53 40.20
C GLU A 124 0.09 2.75 41.73
N PRO A 125 -0.49 3.82 42.33
CA PRO A 125 -1.96 3.99 42.39
C PRO A 125 -2.53 5.43 42.15
N GLU A 126 -3.51 5.49 41.25
CA GLU A 126 -4.96 5.82 41.35
C GLU A 126 -5.49 7.24 41.69
N GLU A 127 -6.52 7.61 40.88
CA GLU A 127 -7.64 8.59 41.04
C GLU A 127 -7.43 10.07 40.61
N GLN A 128 -8.34 10.79 39.90
CA GLN A 128 -9.72 10.59 39.41
C GLN A 128 -10.16 11.77 38.48
N THR A 129 -10.94 11.51 37.40
CA THR A 129 -12.12 12.27 36.81
C THR A 129 -12.03 13.76 36.38
N SER A 130 -12.76 14.38 35.41
CA SER A 130 -13.89 14.05 34.48
C SER A 130 -14.20 15.23 33.51
N HIS A 131 -14.93 14.95 32.39
CA HIS A 131 -15.93 15.79 31.66
C HIS A 131 -15.48 17.01 30.78
N ASN A 132 -16.12 17.46 29.68
CA ASN A 132 -17.30 17.08 28.87
C ASN A 132 -17.33 17.82 27.49
N VAL A 133 -17.78 17.12 26.43
CA VAL A 133 -18.76 17.43 25.34
C VAL A 133 -19.10 18.89 24.93
N SER A 134 -19.09 19.21 23.62
CA SER A 134 -20.30 19.58 22.81
C SER A 134 -20.02 19.95 21.34
N ASN A 135 -21.01 19.58 20.51
CA ASN A 135 -21.19 19.78 19.07
C ASN A 135 -21.55 21.24 18.68
N ASN A 136 -21.52 21.56 17.37
CA ASN A 136 -22.71 21.97 16.61
C ASN A 136 -22.42 22.11 15.10
N GLU A 137 -23.36 21.61 14.31
CA GLU A 137 -23.52 21.72 12.86
C GLU A 137 -24.47 22.89 12.54
N GLU A 138 -24.31 23.55 11.38
CA GLU A 138 -25.41 24.25 10.69
C GLU A 138 -25.23 24.15 9.16
N GLU A 139 -26.29 23.67 8.50
CA GLU A 139 -26.51 23.65 7.05
C GLU A 139 -27.25 24.91 6.58
N HIS A 140 -27.07 25.30 5.31
CA HIS A 140 -28.11 26.05 4.58
C HIS A 140 -28.08 25.70 3.08
N ASN A 141 -29.28 25.53 2.51
CA ASN A 141 -29.58 24.96 1.20
C ASN A 141 -30.21 26.02 0.25
N LEU A 142 -30.50 25.58 -1.00
CA LEU A 142 -31.36 26.11 -2.10
C LEU A 142 -30.64 26.96 -3.17
N SER A 143 -30.88 26.86 -4.49
CA SER A 143 -32.00 26.30 -5.27
C SER A 143 -31.60 26.00 -6.75
N LEU A 144 -32.47 25.27 -7.45
CA LEU A 144 -32.51 24.78 -8.86
C LEU A 144 -32.81 25.86 -9.94
N THR A 145 -32.60 25.52 -11.23
CA THR A 145 -33.62 25.44 -12.34
C THR A 145 -32.95 25.08 -13.70
N GLU A 146 -33.40 23.99 -14.36
CA GLU A 146 -34.11 23.87 -15.68
C GLU A 146 -33.17 23.94 -16.92
N ALA A 147 -33.02 22.94 -17.82
CA ALA A 147 -33.89 22.04 -18.62
C ALA A 147 -33.95 22.49 -20.11
N GLU A 148 -34.27 21.53 -21.00
CA GLU A 148 -34.44 21.55 -22.49
C GLU A 148 -33.25 20.95 -23.28
N GLU A 149 -33.32 19.70 -23.77
CA GLU A 149 -33.99 19.18 -25.01
C GLU A 149 -33.43 19.84 -26.30
N GLU A 150 -33.15 19.21 -27.45
CA GLU A 150 -33.41 17.90 -28.06
C GLU A 150 -32.68 17.86 -29.43
N VAL A 151 -32.82 16.75 -30.17
CA VAL A 151 -32.73 16.62 -31.65
C VAL A 151 -31.39 16.20 -32.32
N PHE A 152 -31.30 14.90 -32.66
CA PHE A 152 -30.63 14.35 -33.86
C PHE A 152 -31.66 14.19 -35.00
N PRO A 153 -31.29 14.29 -36.30
CA PRO A 153 -31.40 13.13 -37.24
C PRO A 153 -30.49 13.25 -38.51
N PRO A 154 -30.61 12.41 -39.58
CA PRO A 154 -30.54 10.94 -39.67
C PRO A 154 -29.68 10.39 -40.88
N LEU A 155 -29.68 9.05 -41.00
CA LEU A 155 -29.15 8.10 -42.01
C LEU A 155 -29.33 8.38 -43.52
N CYS A 156 -28.54 7.67 -44.35
CA CYS A 156 -28.99 7.04 -45.62
C CYS A 156 -28.28 5.68 -45.89
N ILE A 157 -29.04 4.75 -46.48
CA ILE A 157 -28.77 3.34 -46.84
C ILE A 157 -28.77 3.24 -48.37
N GLU A 158 -27.93 2.39 -49.00
CA GLU A 158 -28.27 1.76 -50.29
C GLU A 158 -27.77 0.31 -50.41
N VAL A 159 -28.55 -0.50 -51.13
CA VAL A 159 -28.52 -1.97 -51.30
C VAL A 159 -28.36 -2.28 -52.80
N ALA A 160 -27.60 -3.32 -53.19
CA ALA A 160 -27.82 -4.07 -54.45
C ALA A 160 -27.08 -5.44 -54.50
N THR A 161 -27.74 -6.44 -55.06
CA THR A 161 -27.32 -7.82 -55.48
C THR A 161 -27.95 -8.11 -56.88
N PRO A 162 -27.79 -9.24 -57.65
CA PRO A 162 -26.88 -10.44 -57.68
C PRO A 162 -26.36 -10.93 -59.11
N HIS A 163 -25.61 -12.08 -59.14
CA HIS A 163 -24.90 -13.03 -60.11
C HIS A 163 -25.49 -13.47 -61.52
N PRO A 164 -24.96 -14.44 -62.37
CA PRO A 164 -23.79 -15.44 -62.37
C PRO A 164 -23.02 -15.76 -63.73
N THR A 165 -21.96 -16.62 -63.77
CA THR A 165 -21.61 -17.57 -64.90
C THR A 165 -20.58 -18.69 -64.53
N ASN A 166 -20.91 -19.93 -64.88
CA ASN A 166 -20.25 -21.21 -64.54
C ASN A 166 -18.97 -21.55 -65.36
N GLU A 167 -17.87 -21.84 -64.66
CA GLU A 167 -16.68 -22.68 -64.97
C GLU A 167 -15.45 -22.14 -64.21
N ALA A 168 -15.33 -20.82 -64.08
CA ALA A 168 -14.44 -20.15 -63.11
C ALA A 168 -14.91 -20.36 -61.65
N ASP A 169 -16.21 -20.59 -61.46
CA ASP A 169 -16.84 -20.85 -60.16
C ASP A 169 -16.32 -22.11 -59.47
N SER A 170 -15.86 -23.14 -60.19
CA SER A 170 -15.38 -24.38 -59.57
C SER A 170 -14.02 -24.18 -58.87
N PHE A 171 -13.13 -23.42 -59.50
CA PHE A 171 -11.80 -23.13 -58.95
C PHE A 171 -11.88 -22.12 -57.80
N GLU A 172 -12.71 -21.09 -57.92
CA GLU A 172 -12.98 -20.14 -56.83
C GLU A 172 -13.71 -20.82 -55.65
N LEU A 173 -14.64 -21.74 -55.91
CA LEU A 173 -15.29 -22.52 -54.86
C LEU A 173 -14.28 -23.42 -54.11
N GLU A 174 -13.34 -24.02 -54.82
CA GLU A 174 -12.31 -24.87 -54.21
C GLU A 174 -11.30 -24.04 -53.41
N LYS A 175 -10.93 -22.85 -53.91
CA LYS A 175 -10.10 -21.89 -53.18
C LYS A 175 -10.79 -21.39 -51.89
N LEU A 176 -12.07 -21.04 -51.98
CA LEU A 176 -12.87 -20.64 -50.82
C LEU A 176 -13.02 -21.77 -49.79
N LYS A 177 -13.09 -23.04 -50.22
CA LYS A 177 -13.08 -24.19 -49.29
C LYS A 177 -11.76 -24.30 -48.54
N ILE A 178 -10.63 -24.08 -49.21
CA ILE A 178 -9.30 -24.10 -48.58
C ILE A 178 -9.19 -22.97 -47.56
N GLU A 179 -9.63 -21.76 -47.91
CA GLU A 179 -9.63 -20.61 -46.99
C GLU A 179 -10.58 -20.83 -45.80
N LEU A 180 -11.79 -21.36 -46.03
CA LEU A 180 -12.73 -21.72 -44.95
C LEU A 180 -12.17 -22.80 -44.02
N GLN A 181 -11.41 -23.75 -44.57
CA GLN A 181 -10.77 -24.78 -43.78
C GLN A 181 -9.64 -24.19 -42.91
N ALA A 182 -8.81 -23.30 -43.48
CA ALA A 182 -7.77 -22.60 -42.73
C ALA A 182 -8.37 -21.73 -41.59
N VAL A 183 -9.46 -21.01 -41.87
CA VAL A 183 -10.16 -20.19 -40.86
C VAL A 183 -10.78 -21.07 -39.76
N ARG A 184 -11.29 -22.26 -40.09
CA ARG A 184 -11.78 -23.21 -39.07
C ARG A 184 -10.66 -23.70 -38.16
N GLU A 185 -9.51 -24.03 -38.73
CA GLU A 185 -8.34 -24.46 -37.96
C GLU A 185 -7.84 -23.34 -37.04
N GLU A 186 -7.84 -22.10 -37.51
CA GLU A 186 -7.49 -20.94 -36.70
C GLU A 186 -8.52 -20.70 -35.58
N LEU A 187 -9.82 -20.79 -35.86
CA LEU A 187 -10.88 -20.73 -34.85
C LEU A 187 -10.76 -21.84 -33.81
N GLN A 188 -10.37 -23.05 -34.22
CA GLN A 188 -10.16 -24.17 -33.31
C GLN A 188 -8.93 -23.94 -32.44
N SER A 189 -7.86 -23.35 -33.00
CA SER A 189 -6.69 -22.90 -32.24
C SER A 189 -7.05 -21.83 -31.21
N TYR A 190 -7.81 -20.80 -31.60
CA TYR A 190 -8.27 -19.78 -30.66
C TYR A 190 -9.17 -20.37 -29.57
N LYS A 191 -10.09 -21.27 -29.93
CA LYS A 191 -10.95 -21.96 -28.97
C LYS A 191 -10.14 -22.73 -27.93
N ASN A 192 -9.12 -23.48 -28.36
CA ASN A 192 -8.22 -24.21 -27.46
C ASN A 192 -7.44 -23.25 -26.55
N LYS A 193 -6.95 -22.13 -27.09
CA LYS A 193 -6.25 -21.10 -26.31
C LYS A 193 -7.16 -20.44 -25.28
N THR A 194 -8.40 -20.14 -25.65
CA THR A 194 -9.40 -19.61 -24.72
C THR A 194 -9.71 -20.62 -23.62
N THR A 195 -9.85 -21.92 -23.94
CA THR A 195 -10.07 -22.94 -22.89
C THR A 195 -8.90 -23.05 -21.92
N THR A 196 -7.65 -23.04 -22.42
CA THR A 196 -6.47 -23.04 -21.55
C THR A 196 -6.41 -21.80 -20.67
N LEU A 197 -6.66 -20.60 -21.22
CA LEU A 197 -6.69 -19.37 -20.43
C LEU A 197 -7.80 -19.38 -19.38
N THR A 198 -8.97 -19.96 -19.68
CA THR A 198 -10.04 -20.08 -18.67
C THR A 198 -9.66 -21.02 -17.53
N GLU A 199 -8.96 -22.11 -17.82
CA GLU A 199 -8.45 -23.04 -16.79
C GLU A 199 -7.38 -22.37 -15.91
N GLU A 200 -6.45 -21.62 -16.53
CA GLU A 200 -5.44 -20.85 -15.80
C GLU A 200 -6.08 -19.77 -14.92
N LEU A 201 -7.09 -19.06 -15.41
CA LEU A 201 -7.83 -18.09 -14.62
C LEU A 201 -8.57 -18.75 -13.46
N GLN A 202 -9.17 -19.91 -13.67
CA GLN A 202 -9.85 -20.66 -12.61
C GLN A 202 -8.86 -21.14 -11.53
N LYS A 203 -7.67 -21.57 -11.94
CA LYS A 203 -6.58 -21.95 -11.03
C LYS A 203 -6.04 -20.77 -10.25
N LEU A 204 -5.77 -19.64 -10.90
CA LEU A 204 -5.32 -18.42 -10.22
C LEU A 204 -6.38 -17.89 -9.24
N LYS A 205 -7.67 -18.01 -9.60
CA LYS A 205 -8.77 -17.63 -8.72
C LYS A 205 -8.81 -18.51 -7.46
N SER A 206 -8.63 -19.82 -7.58
CA SER A 206 -8.61 -20.72 -6.42
C SER A 206 -7.35 -20.51 -5.57
N GLU A 207 -6.19 -20.27 -6.18
CA GLU A 207 -4.96 -19.90 -5.48
C GLU A 207 -5.12 -18.59 -4.69
N LEU A 208 -5.71 -17.56 -5.30
CA LEU A 208 -5.99 -16.29 -4.65
C LEU A 208 -6.97 -16.44 -3.49
N GLN A 209 -8.04 -17.22 -3.65
CA GLN A 209 -8.97 -17.54 -2.56
C GLN A 209 -8.25 -18.26 -1.41
N SER A 210 -7.42 -19.27 -1.71
CA SER A 210 -6.65 -19.97 -0.69
C SER A 210 -5.63 -19.08 0.01
N SER A 211 -5.04 -18.12 -0.71
CA SER A 211 -4.11 -17.13 -0.17
C SER A 211 -4.83 -16.10 0.70
N ALA A 212 -6.01 -15.64 0.28
CA ALA A 212 -6.85 -14.74 1.06
C ALA A 212 -7.34 -15.42 2.35
N GLU A 213 -7.72 -16.69 2.31
CA GLU A 213 -8.08 -17.47 3.50
C GLU A 213 -6.88 -17.66 4.45
N LYS A 214 -5.69 -17.98 3.92
CA LYS A 214 -4.45 -18.05 4.70
C LYS A 214 -4.03 -16.70 5.28
N SER A 215 -4.32 -15.60 4.58
CA SER A 215 -4.05 -14.24 5.06
C SER A 215 -5.04 -13.81 6.14
N LYS A 216 -6.32 -14.20 6.05
CA LYS A 216 -7.30 -13.97 7.11
C LYS A 216 -7.02 -14.84 8.35
N LYS A 217 -6.50 -16.06 8.14
CA LYS A 217 -5.98 -16.97 9.16
C LYS A 217 -4.47 -16.81 9.39
N SER A 218 -3.90 -15.62 9.17
CA SER A 218 -2.50 -15.44 9.57
C SER A 218 -2.43 -15.64 11.09
N ASP A 219 -1.52 -16.51 11.54
CA ASP A 219 -1.21 -16.92 12.92
C ASP A 219 -1.48 -15.86 14.00
N PHE A 220 -1.35 -14.59 13.64
CA PHE A 220 -1.67 -13.44 14.46
C PHE A 220 -3.08 -13.48 15.08
N PHE A 221 -4.14 -13.61 14.29
CA PHE A 221 -5.52 -13.54 14.82
C PHE A 221 -5.85 -14.74 15.71
N GLU A 222 -5.41 -15.94 15.32
CA GLU A 222 -5.64 -17.17 16.09
C GLU A 222 -4.86 -17.18 17.41
N ARG A 223 -3.61 -16.69 17.41
CA ARG A 223 -2.77 -16.53 18.63
C ARG A 223 -3.26 -15.40 19.53
N CYS A 224 -3.84 -14.34 18.98
CA CYS A 224 -4.41 -13.26 19.77
C CYS A 224 -5.81 -13.60 20.29
N GLN A 225 -6.58 -14.44 19.57
CA GLN A 225 -7.91 -14.86 20.00
C GLN A 225 -7.91 -15.66 21.29
N SER A 226 -6.85 -16.45 21.50
CA SER A 226 -6.69 -17.32 22.66
C SER A 226 -5.80 -16.72 23.75
N SER A 227 -5.30 -15.49 23.58
CA SER A 227 -4.32 -14.89 24.51
C SER A 227 -4.45 -13.38 24.61
N ASP A 228 -4.92 -12.93 25.77
CA ASP A 228 -4.98 -11.50 26.13
C ASP A 228 -3.59 -10.86 26.17
N PHE A 229 -2.54 -11.64 26.46
CA PHE A 229 -1.16 -11.17 26.41
C PHE A 229 -0.73 -10.76 24.99
N TRP A 230 -1.02 -11.60 23.99
CA TRP A 230 -0.70 -11.28 22.61
C TRP A 230 -1.60 -10.17 22.07
N MET A 231 -2.87 -10.14 22.45
CA MET A 231 -3.79 -9.05 22.11
C MET A 231 -3.25 -7.70 22.61
N LYS A 232 -2.89 -7.61 23.89
CA LYS A 232 -2.32 -6.39 24.48
C LYS A 232 -1.00 -5.99 23.84
N THR A 233 -0.15 -6.96 23.52
CA THR A 233 1.17 -6.69 22.93
C THR A 233 1.08 -6.08 21.53
N TYR A 234 0.09 -6.47 20.73
CA TYR A 234 0.03 -6.09 19.32
C TYR A 234 -1.03 -5.05 18.96
N THR A 235 -2.17 -5.04 19.66
CA THR A 235 -3.26 -4.08 19.41
C THR A 235 -3.41 -3.05 20.53
N SER A 236 -2.66 -3.23 21.63
CA SER A 236 -2.80 -2.45 22.87
C SER A 236 -4.19 -2.55 23.53
N LEU A 237 -5.03 -3.49 23.06
CA LEU A 237 -6.31 -3.81 23.68
C LEU A 237 -6.11 -4.86 24.76
N ASN A 238 -6.80 -4.68 25.90
CA ASN A 238 -6.57 -5.49 27.08
C ASN A 238 -7.08 -6.94 26.96
N THR A 239 -8.10 -7.18 26.13
CA THR A 239 -8.68 -8.52 25.96
C THR A 239 -9.05 -8.78 24.51
N CYS A 240 -9.09 -10.06 24.13
CA CYS A 240 -9.57 -10.44 22.80
C CYS A 240 -11.04 -10.04 22.58
N THR A 241 -11.88 -10.13 23.61
CA THR A 241 -13.31 -9.80 23.52
C THR A 241 -13.57 -8.35 23.14
N LEU A 242 -12.74 -7.41 23.62
CA LEU A 242 -12.82 -6.00 23.23
C LEU A 242 -12.48 -5.81 21.75
N PHE A 243 -11.47 -6.51 21.28
CA PHE A 243 -11.07 -6.47 19.88
C PHE A 243 -12.13 -7.07 18.96
N GLU A 244 -12.72 -8.22 19.30
CA GLU A 244 -13.82 -8.83 18.54
C GLU A 244 -15.05 -7.92 18.50
N SER A 245 -15.40 -7.28 19.61
CA SER A 245 -16.51 -6.34 19.68
C SER A 245 -16.29 -5.13 18.77
N LEU A 246 -15.08 -4.56 18.78
CA LEU A 246 -14.71 -3.46 17.89
C LEU A 246 -14.68 -3.90 16.42
N PHE A 247 -14.13 -5.08 16.14
CA PHE A 247 -14.04 -5.62 14.79
C PHE A 247 -15.44 -5.86 14.20
N LEU A 248 -16.34 -6.50 14.96
CA LEU A 248 -17.73 -6.73 14.55
C LEU A 248 -18.50 -5.41 14.37
N ALA A 249 -18.29 -4.42 15.24
CA ALA A 249 -18.91 -3.10 15.10
C ALA A 249 -18.44 -2.38 13.82
N LEU A 250 -17.17 -2.52 13.45
CA LEU A 250 -16.61 -1.97 12.23
C LEU A 250 -17.09 -2.71 10.97
N GLU A 251 -17.19 -4.05 11.00
CA GLU A 251 -17.74 -4.85 9.89
C GLU A 251 -19.23 -4.60 9.67
N ALA A 252 -20.03 -4.49 10.74
CA ALA A 252 -21.45 -4.15 10.66
C ALA A 252 -21.63 -2.77 10.01
N ARG A 253 -20.77 -1.81 10.35
CA ARG A 253 -20.75 -0.48 9.74
C ARG A 253 -20.32 -0.57 8.28
N ALA A 254 -19.26 -1.30 7.94
CA ALA A 254 -18.83 -1.50 6.54
C ALA A 254 -19.92 -2.17 5.68
N SER A 255 -20.68 -3.12 6.23
CA SER A 255 -21.80 -3.77 5.55
C SER A 255 -23.00 -2.83 5.38
N SER A 256 -23.28 -1.96 6.36
CA SER A 256 -24.33 -0.94 6.24
C SER A 256 -24.05 0.07 5.11
N TYR A 257 -22.78 0.40 4.85
CA TYR A 257 -22.37 1.25 3.72
C TYR A 257 -22.57 0.58 2.34
N GLN A 258 -22.61 -0.75 2.26
CA GLN A 258 -22.88 -1.46 1.00
C GLN A 258 -24.38 -1.66 0.72
N VAL A 259 -25.24 -1.59 1.74
CA VAL A 259 -26.70 -1.68 1.54
C VAL A 259 -27.30 -0.32 1.17
N SER A 260 -26.73 0.79 1.69
CA SER A 260 -27.17 2.15 1.36
C SER A 260 -26.92 2.58 -0.10
N SER A 261 -26.06 1.86 -0.84
CA SER A 261 -25.83 2.11 -2.28
C SER A 261 -26.78 1.34 -3.20
N CYS A 262 -27.65 0.47 -2.66
CA CYS A 262 -28.54 -0.39 -3.46
C CYS A 262 -30.04 -0.14 -3.25
N THR A 263 -30.46 0.69 -2.28
CA THR A 263 -31.88 1.02 -2.05
C THR A 263 -32.17 2.49 -2.33
N GLY A 264 -32.10 2.85 -3.61
CA GLY A 264 -32.48 4.17 -4.12
C GLY A 264 -33.13 4.06 -5.50
N SER A 265 -33.97 3.04 -5.70
CA SER A 265 -34.81 2.95 -6.88
C SER A 265 -36.11 2.23 -6.51
N SER A 266 -37.08 2.99 -6.05
CA SER A 266 -38.51 2.65 -6.11
C SER A 266 -39.34 3.88 -5.73
N PHE A 267 -40.08 4.38 -6.74
CA PHE A 267 -41.46 4.90 -6.67
C PHE A 267 -41.79 5.94 -5.58
N SER A 268 -42.37 7.11 -5.87
CA SER A 268 -43.38 7.45 -6.89
C SER A 268 -43.33 8.93 -7.22
#